data_AF-A0A438E5E7-F1
#
_entry.id   AF-A0A438E5E7-F1
#
_cell.length_a   1.000
_cell.length_b   1.000
_cell.length_c   1.000
_cell.angle_alpha   90.00
_cell.angle_beta   90.00
_cell.angle_gamma   90.00
#
_symmetry.space_group_name_H-M   'P 1'
#
loop_
_entity.id
_entity.type
_entity.pdbx_description
1 polymer ?
#
loop_
_entity_poly.entity_id
_entity_poly.type
_entity_poly.pdbx_seq_one_letter_code
_entity_poly.pdbx_strand_id
1 'polypeptide(L)'
;MERLFPKNPHNVLQTPPNSQKFHNTISQSHFPSSPKFPISPQTFSPQIPFNFSALFPHYPHLPQASPSRNQQQEDEDEDEEEAQARAAVSEILRESGVSEEESVEIALNSPKYVKMLVDGVRDLEEWNAWKKGAEEAESFKEKVYCLAREKGDYGRLAFLESIGLSLSSALSVARYISSESLPGLIEKVI
;
A
#
# COMPACT_ATOMS: atom_id res chain seq x y z
N MET A 1 -13.40 39.38 -72.46
CA MET A 1 -14.23 38.18 -72.22
C MET A 1 -14.88 38.38 -70.86
N GLU A 2 -16.01 39.09 -70.80
CA GLU A 2 -17.38 38.51 -70.83
C GLU A 2 -17.69 37.79 -69.49
N ARG A 3 -18.67 38.12 -68.63
CA ARG A 3 -19.83 39.03 -68.67
C ARG A 3 -20.41 39.28 -67.25
N LEU A 4 -20.98 40.48 -67.09
CA LEU A 4 -22.24 40.90 -66.44
C LEU A 4 -22.54 40.70 -64.92
N PHE A 5 -22.83 41.84 -64.28
CA PHE A 5 -23.50 42.09 -63.00
C PHE A 5 -25.04 41.76 -63.00
N PRO A 6 -25.85 42.18 -62.00
CA PRO A 6 -26.39 41.40 -60.87
C PRO A 6 -27.94 41.33 -60.92
N LYS A 7 -28.62 40.79 -59.89
CA LYS A 7 -29.93 41.27 -59.36
C LYS A 7 -30.54 40.31 -58.33
N ASN A 8 -30.71 40.82 -57.11
CA ASN A 8 -31.79 40.45 -56.18
C ASN A 8 -32.96 41.41 -56.48
N PRO A 9 -34.25 41.01 -56.42
CA PRO A 9 -35.04 41.28 -55.20
C PRO A 9 -36.20 40.29 -54.96
N HIS A 10 -36.67 40.17 -53.72
CA HIS A 10 -38.07 40.40 -53.29
C HIS A 10 -38.31 39.86 -51.87
N ASN A 11 -38.48 40.79 -50.92
CA ASN A 11 -39.16 40.60 -49.64
C ASN A 11 -40.66 40.85 -49.86
N VAL A 12 -41.58 39.98 -49.40
CA VAL A 12 -42.85 40.40 -48.77
C VAL A 12 -43.44 39.31 -47.84
N LEU A 13 -43.55 39.70 -46.56
CA LEU A 13 -44.46 39.36 -45.47
C LEU A 13 -45.79 38.60 -45.76
N GLN A 14 -46.13 37.55 -44.97
CA GLN A 14 -47.46 37.33 -44.33
C GLN A 14 -47.45 36.11 -43.38
N THR A 15 -47.96 36.26 -42.14
CA THR A 15 -48.18 35.24 -41.09
C THR A 15 -49.66 34.76 -41.05
N PRO A 16 -50.15 34.04 -40.00
CA PRO A 16 -50.21 32.59 -39.75
C PRO A 16 -51.67 32.04 -39.82
N PRO A 17 -51.97 30.73 -39.60
CA PRO A 17 -52.22 30.17 -38.24
C PRO A 17 -51.67 28.72 -38.14
N ASN A 18 -51.53 28.02 -37.01
CA ASN A 18 -52.56 27.53 -36.10
C ASN A 18 -51.86 26.61 -35.07
N SER A 19 -52.36 26.63 -33.83
CA SER A 19 -51.96 25.82 -32.68
C SER A 19 -51.93 24.31 -32.93
N GLN A 20 -50.88 23.61 -32.48
CA GLN A 20 -51.02 22.27 -31.88
C GLN A 20 -49.99 22.00 -30.77
N LYS A 21 -50.49 22.06 -29.53
CA LYS A 21 -50.39 21.08 -28.43
C LYS A 21 -49.03 20.44 -28.10
N PHE A 22 -48.59 20.78 -26.88
CA PHE A 22 -47.67 20.08 -25.99
C PHE A 22 -47.70 18.55 -26.11
N HIS A 23 -46.50 17.96 -26.17
CA HIS A 23 -46.12 16.86 -25.28
C HIS A 23 -44.59 16.87 -25.09
N ASN A 24 -44.16 17.08 -23.84
CA ASN A 24 -42.80 16.79 -23.40
C ASN A 24 -42.65 15.26 -23.38
N THR A 25 -42.01 14.68 -24.40
CA THR A 25 -41.49 13.32 -24.29
C THR A 25 -40.05 13.44 -23.81
N ILE A 26 -39.86 13.21 -22.51
CA ILE A 26 -38.56 12.88 -21.93
C ILE A 26 -38.08 11.62 -22.65
N SER A 27 -37.15 11.79 -23.61
CA SER A 27 -36.39 10.68 -24.14
C SER A 27 -35.52 10.14 -23.02
N GLN A 28 -35.97 9.05 -22.40
CA GLN A 28 -35.14 8.17 -21.59
C GLN A 28 -33.99 7.70 -22.47
N SER A 29 -32.80 8.28 -22.27
CA SER A 29 -31.57 7.70 -22.76
C SER A 29 -31.37 6.37 -22.04
N HIS A 30 -31.67 5.30 -22.76
CA HIS A 30 -31.37 3.92 -22.37
C HIS A 30 -29.86 3.83 -22.09
N PHE A 31 -29.49 3.68 -20.82
CA PHE A 31 -28.14 3.26 -20.47
C PHE A 31 -27.95 1.82 -20.98
N PRO A 32 -26.86 1.49 -21.70
CA PRO A 32 -26.56 0.10 -21.98
C PRO A 32 -26.33 -0.63 -20.65
N SER A 33 -27.07 -1.72 -20.44
CA SER A 33 -26.84 -2.65 -19.34
C SER A 33 -25.36 -2.99 -19.24
N SER A 34 -24.80 -2.79 -18.05
CA SER A 34 -23.45 -3.22 -17.70
C SER A 34 -23.28 -4.70 -18.04
N PRO A 35 -22.14 -5.13 -18.62
CA PRO A 35 -21.83 -6.54 -18.71
C PRO A 35 -21.79 -7.10 -17.29
N LYS A 36 -22.67 -8.06 -17.01
CA LYS A 36 -22.59 -8.89 -15.81
C LYS A 36 -21.32 -9.73 -15.93
N PHE A 37 -20.22 -9.22 -15.40
CA PHE A 37 -19.07 -10.06 -15.15
C PHE A 37 -19.48 -11.11 -14.13
N PRO A 38 -19.30 -12.41 -14.40
CA PRO A 38 -19.33 -13.39 -13.34
C PRO A 38 -18.17 -13.03 -12.41
N ILE A 39 -18.48 -12.45 -11.25
CA ILE A 39 -17.57 -12.41 -10.12
C ILE A 39 -17.41 -13.86 -9.68
N SER A 40 -16.52 -14.58 -10.37
CA SER A 40 -15.92 -15.76 -9.80
C SER A 40 -14.99 -15.24 -8.72
N PRO A 41 -15.22 -15.57 -7.43
CA PRO A 41 -14.19 -15.39 -6.44
C PRO A 41 -13.10 -16.41 -6.76
N GLN A 42 -12.26 -16.10 -7.75
CA GLN A 42 -10.97 -16.73 -7.83
C GLN A 42 -10.21 -16.23 -6.62
N THR A 43 -10.27 -17.04 -5.58
CA THR A 43 -9.37 -17.04 -4.44
C THR A 43 -7.97 -17.10 -5.01
N PHE A 44 -7.39 -15.95 -5.36
CA PHE A 44 -5.95 -15.80 -5.28
C PHE A 44 -5.65 -16.05 -3.81
N SER A 45 -5.26 -17.29 -3.52
CA SER A 45 -4.51 -17.58 -2.32
C SER A 45 -3.13 -17.01 -2.60
N PRO A 46 -2.72 -15.86 -2.03
CA PRO A 46 -1.31 -15.68 -1.79
C PRO A 46 -0.96 -16.84 -0.85
N GLN A 47 -0.27 -17.85 -1.36
CA GLN A 47 0.44 -18.79 -0.51
C GLN A 47 1.59 -18.03 0.12
N ILE A 48 1.28 -17.15 1.05
CA ILE A 48 2.21 -16.68 2.04
C ILE A 48 1.83 -17.46 3.29
N PRO A 49 2.60 -18.47 3.70
CA PRO A 49 2.36 -19.20 4.93
C PRO A 49 2.72 -18.37 6.18
N PHE A 50 2.80 -17.04 6.09
CA PHE A 50 2.83 -16.19 7.27
C PHE A 50 1.41 -15.97 7.74
N ASN A 51 0.99 -16.87 8.61
CA ASN A 51 -0.20 -16.72 9.42
C ASN A 51 0.02 -15.50 10.34
N PHE A 52 -0.23 -14.28 9.85
CA PHE A 52 -0.09 -13.04 10.63
C PHE A 52 -0.99 -13.03 11.89
N SER A 53 -2.00 -13.90 11.91
CA SER A 53 -2.81 -14.24 13.08
C SER A 53 -1.98 -14.75 14.27
N ALA A 54 -0.73 -15.19 14.04
CA ALA A 54 0.18 -15.69 15.06
C ALA A 54 1.20 -14.65 15.57
N LEU A 55 1.13 -13.38 15.16
CA LEU A 55 2.01 -12.32 15.70
C LEU A 55 1.54 -11.75 17.06
N PHE A 56 0.43 -12.27 17.61
CA PHE A 56 -0.05 -11.86 18.94
C PHE A 56 -0.59 -13.01 19.82
N PRO A 57 0.09 -14.16 20.01
CA PRO A 57 0.01 -14.82 21.29
C PRO A 57 0.96 -14.07 22.22
N HIS A 58 0.44 -13.03 22.89
CA HIS A 58 1.10 -12.50 24.09
C HIS A 58 1.14 -13.64 25.11
N TYR A 59 2.22 -14.43 25.08
CA TYR A 59 2.44 -15.46 26.10
C TYR A 59 2.70 -14.73 27.42
N PRO A 60 1.93 -15.01 28.49
CA PRO A 60 2.26 -14.47 29.80
C PRO A 60 3.66 -14.97 30.16
N HIS A 61 4.60 -14.06 30.36
CA HIS A 61 5.95 -14.42 30.78
C HIS A 61 5.84 -15.26 32.06
N LEU A 62 6.40 -16.48 32.02
CA LEU A 62 6.69 -17.20 33.24
C LEU A 62 7.94 -16.56 33.85
N PRO A 63 8.00 -16.34 35.18
CA PRO A 63 9.19 -15.79 35.80
C PRO A 63 10.29 -16.86 35.79
N GLN A 64 11.11 -16.83 34.74
CA GLN A 64 12.29 -17.66 34.61
C GLN A 64 13.39 -17.03 35.46
N ALA A 65 13.64 -17.59 36.64
CA ALA A 65 14.79 -17.23 37.46
C ALA A 65 16.08 -17.65 36.73
N SER A 66 16.85 -16.68 36.24
CA SER A 66 18.19 -16.81 35.69
C SER A 66 18.93 -15.46 35.74
N PRO A 67 20.28 -15.46 35.72
CA PRO A 67 21.11 -14.48 36.41
C PRO A 67 21.02 -13.10 35.76
N SER A 68 21.31 -12.03 36.53
CA SER A 68 21.44 -10.65 36.05
C SER A 68 22.36 -10.56 34.83
N ARG A 69 21.78 -10.71 33.64
CA ARG A 69 22.33 -10.23 32.38
C ARG A 69 22.09 -8.72 32.40
N ASN A 70 23.13 -7.93 32.15
CA ASN A 70 23.07 -6.47 32.31
C ASN A 70 22.00 -5.90 31.38
N GLN A 71 20.94 -5.30 31.93
CA GLN A 71 19.86 -4.64 31.17
C GLN A 71 20.41 -3.65 30.13
N GLN A 72 21.51 -2.96 30.47
CA GLN A 72 22.22 -2.03 29.56
C GLN A 72 22.67 -2.66 28.24
N GLN A 73 23.02 -3.94 28.23
CA GLN A 73 23.49 -4.60 27.02
C GLN A 73 22.33 -5.03 26.12
N GLU A 74 21.18 -5.40 26.71
CA GLU A 74 19.98 -5.75 25.95
C GLU A 74 19.36 -4.51 25.29
N ASP A 75 19.37 -3.37 25.98
CA ASP A 75 18.89 -2.08 25.45
C ASP A 75 19.76 -1.60 24.26
N GLU A 76 21.10 -1.70 24.38
CA GLU A 76 22.04 -1.31 23.31
C GLU A 76 21.90 -2.20 22.06
N ASP A 77 21.74 -3.51 22.25
CA ASP A 77 21.55 -4.47 21.16
C ASP A 77 20.21 -4.21 20.42
N GLU A 78 19.12 -3.92 21.15
CA GLU A 78 17.80 -3.61 20.57
C GLU A 78 17.82 -2.30 19.77
N ASP A 79 18.47 -1.25 20.29
CA ASP A 79 18.64 0.03 19.59
C ASP A 79 19.41 -0.12 18.26
N GLU A 80 20.46 -0.96 18.26
CA GLU A 80 21.25 -1.24 17.05
C GLU A 80 20.44 -2.06 16.04
N GLU A 81 19.70 -3.07 16.48
CA GLU A 81 18.80 -3.86 15.63
C GLU A 81 17.71 -2.99 14.99
N GLU A 82 17.09 -2.10 15.76
CA GLU A 82 16.10 -1.16 15.22
C GLU A 82 16.71 -0.18 14.21
N ALA A 83 17.92 0.32 14.46
CA ALA A 83 18.62 1.19 13.51
C ALA A 83 18.92 0.47 12.19
N GLN A 84 19.37 -0.78 12.27
CA GLN A 84 19.58 -1.63 11.09
C GLN A 84 18.28 -1.93 10.36
N ALA A 85 17.21 -2.22 11.09
CA ALA A 85 15.89 -2.44 10.53
C ALA A 85 15.36 -1.20 9.80
N ARG A 86 15.50 0.00 10.40
CA ARG A 86 15.15 1.26 9.73
C ARG A 86 15.93 1.45 8.44
N ALA A 87 17.24 1.18 8.45
CA ALA A 87 18.06 1.26 7.25
C ALA A 87 17.60 0.29 6.14
N ALA A 88 17.24 -0.94 6.50
CA ALA A 88 16.66 -1.91 5.56
C ALA A 88 15.31 -1.42 4.99
N VAL A 89 14.44 -0.83 5.82
CA VAL A 89 13.17 -0.27 5.38
C VAL A 89 13.38 0.90 4.41
N SER A 90 14.29 1.83 4.70
CA SER A 90 14.62 2.94 3.81
C SER A 90 15.15 2.46 2.45
N GLU A 91 15.87 1.34 2.43
CA GLU A 91 16.35 0.72 1.19
C GLU A 91 15.20 0.14 0.35
N ILE A 92 14.28 -0.60 0.96
CA ILE A 92 13.09 -1.14 0.27
C ILE A 92 12.21 -0.03 -0.30
N LEU A 93 12.04 1.06 0.45
CA LEU A 93 11.28 2.23 0.02
C LEU A 93 11.93 2.88 -1.22
N ARG A 94 13.25 3.03 -1.23
CA ARG A 94 14.01 3.53 -2.40
C ARG A 94 13.85 2.63 -3.61
N GLU A 95 13.96 1.31 -3.43
CA GLU A 95 13.73 0.34 -4.51
C GLU A 95 12.32 0.42 -5.08
N SER A 96 11.36 0.82 -4.25
CA SER A 96 9.97 1.04 -4.65
C SER A 96 9.75 2.38 -5.35
N GLY A 97 10.79 3.21 -5.49
CA GLY A 97 10.78 4.49 -6.20
C GLY A 97 10.63 5.73 -5.32
N VAL A 98 10.74 5.60 -3.99
CA VAL A 98 10.72 6.72 -3.04
C VAL A 98 12.08 7.42 -3.04
N SER A 99 12.12 8.74 -2.84
CA SER A 99 13.38 9.50 -2.71
C SER A 99 14.16 9.07 -1.46
N GLU A 100 15.46 9.41 -1.40
CA GLU A 100 16.30 9.06 -0.24
C GLU A 100 15.83 9.76 1.04
N GLU A 101 15.50 11.04 0.95
CA GLU A 101 15.07 11.83 2.10
C GLU A 101 13.73 11.33 2.63
N GLU A 102 12.77 11.08 1.74
CA GLU A 102 11.43 10.63 2.12
C GLU A 102 11.44 9.18 2.60
N SER A 103 12.34 8.33 2.08
CA SER A 103 12.46 6.96 2.56
C SER A 103 13.03 6.87 3.98
N VAL A 104 13.94 7.77 4.34
CA VAL A 104 14.45 7.89 5.71
C VAL A 104 13.36 8.43 6.63
N GLU A 105 12.63 9.46 6.20
CA GLU A 105 11.53 10.03 6.98
C GLU A 105 10.40 9.01 7.25
N ILE A 106 9.96 8.28 6.22
CA ILE A 106 8.93 7.24 6.36
C ILE A 106 9.40 6.17 7.35
N ALA A 107 10.64 5.67 7.22
CA ALA A 107 11.16 4.63 8.09
C ALA A 107 11.26 5.09 9.57
N LEU A 108 11.66 6.35 9.80
CA LEU A 108 11.71 6.95 11.13
C LEU A 108 10.31 7.10 11.75
N ASN A 109 9.31 7.40 10.92
CA ASN A 109 7.93 7.60 11.36
C ASN A 109 7.09 6.31 11.40
N SER A 110 7.69 5.14 11.13
CA SER A 110 7.02 3.83 11.17
C SER A 110 7.56 2.89 12.25
N PRO A 111 7.58 3.27 13.53
CA PRO A 111 8.26 2.51 14.58
C PRO A 111 7.64 1.13 14.84
N LYS A 112 6.31 0.96 14.72
CA LYS A 112 5.70 -0.36 14.98
C LYS A 112 5.94 -1.32 13.83
N TYR A 113 6.00 -0.82 12.60
CA TYR A 113 6.38 -1.61 11.44
C TYR A 113 7.83 -2.09 11.57
N VAL A 114 8.75 -1.20 11.93
CA VAL A 114 10.16 -1.55 12.22
C VAL A 114 10.24 -2.61 13.31
N LYS A 115 9.59 -2.39 14.44
CA LYS A 115 9.58 -3.37 15.55
C LYS A 115 9.00 -4.72 15.12
N MET A 116 7.92 -4.73 14.34
CA MET A 116 7.34 -5.97 13.81
C MET A 116 8.33 -6.75 12.94
N LEU A 117 9.22 -6.07 12.20
CA LEU A 117 10.26 -6.74 11.42
C LEU A 117 11.37 -7.29 12.31
N VAL A 118 11.81 -6.51 13.31
CA VAL A 118 12.78 -6.96 14.32
C VAL A 118 12.29 -8.21 15.03
N ASP A 119 11.07 -8.16 15.58
CA ASP A 119 10.41 -9.28 16.26
C ASP A 119 10.35 -10.50 15.31
N GLY A 120 10.00 -10.29 14.03
CA GLY A 120 9.92 -11.36 13.03
C GLY A 120 11.27 -12.01 12.69
N VAL A 121 12.37 -11.24 12.65
CA VAL A 121 13.72 -11.79 12.44
C VAL A 121 14.14 -12.60 13.66
N ARG A 122 13.91 -12.09 14.88
CA ARG A 122 14.24 -12.79 16.13
C ARG A 122 13.48 -14.12 16.26
N ASP A 123 12.18 -14.12 15.96
CA ASP A 123 11.35 -15.33 15.96
C ASP A 123 11.88 -16.39 14.96
N LEU A 124 12.33 -15.94 13.77
CA LEU A 124 12.88 -16.81 12.74
C LEU A 124 14.24 -17.38 13.14
N GLU A 125 15.10 -16.57 13.77
CA GLU A 125 16.38 -17.00 14.31
C GLU A 125 16.23 -18.01 15.45
N GLU A 126 15.29 -17.78 16.36
CA GLU A 126 14.97 -18.73 17.43
C GLU A 126 14.48 -20.06 16.86
N TRP A 127 13.59 -20.01 15.86
CA TRP A 127 13.11 -21.20 15.16
C TRP A 127 14.24 -21.96 14.44
N ASN A 128 15.14 -21.25 13.75
CA ASN A 128 16.28 -21.83 13.06
C ASN A 128 17.32 -22.41 14.04
N ALA A 129 17.55 -21.74 15.16
CA ALA A 129 18.43 -22.22 16.24
C ALA A 129 17.92 -23.55 16.83
N TRP A 130 16.60 -23.71 16.97
CA TRP A 130 16.00 -24.97 17.41
C TRP A 130 16.11 -26.09 16.38
N LYS A 131 16.18 -25.79 15.07
CA LYS A 131 16.27 -26.81 14.01
C LYS A 131 17.67 -27.32 13.71
N LYS A 132 18.73 -26.58 14.08
CA LYS A 132 20.16 -26.87 13.82
C LYS A 132 20.53 -26.80 12.31
N GLY A 133 21.55 -26.09 11.87
CA GLY A 133 22.43 -25.13 12.51
C GLY A 133 22.90 -24.10 11.47
N ALA A 134 23.08 -22.88 11.97
CA ALA A 134 23.76 -21.71 11.38
C ALA A 134 24.13 -21.83 9.89
N GLU A 135 23.26 -21.31 9.03
CA GLU A 135 23.67 -20.83 7.72
C GLU A 135 23.90 -19.32 7.80
N GLU A 136 25.11 -18.95 7.34
CA GLU A 136 25.71 -17.66 7.03
C GLU A 136 25.51 -16.45 7.94
N ALA A 137 26.63 -15.73 8.16
CA ALA A 137 26.70 -14.47 8.89
C ALA A 137 26.09 -13.34 8.05
N GLU A 138 24.79 -13.44 7.73
CA GLU A 138 24.02 -12.33 7.21
C GLU A 138 23.84 -11.29 8.31
N SER A 139 24.10 -10.02 7.98
CA SER A 139 23.85 -8.90 8.89
C SER A 139 22.37 -8.85 9.26
N PHE A 140 22.04 -8.34 10.45
CA PHE A 140 20.65 -8.22 10.89
C PHE A 140 19.84 -7.34 9.91
N LYS A 141 20.44 -6.27 9.39
CA LYS A 141 19.88 -5.48 8.28
C LYS A 141 19.46 -6.35 7.08
N GLU A 142 20.33 -7.26 6.61
CA GLU A 142 20.04 -8.13 5.45
C GLU A 142 18.86 -9.05 5.74
N LYS A 143 18.80 -9.62 6.95
CA LYS A 143 17.68 -10.47 7.38
C LYS A 143 16.36 -9.71 7.39
N VAL A 144 16.36 -8.48 7.93
CA VAL A 144 15.19 -7.59 7.91
C VAL A 144 14.77 -7.28 6.48
N TYR A 145 15.74 -6.97 5.62
CA TYR A 145 15.50 -6.69 4.21
C TYR A 145 14.84 -7.88 3.50
N CYS A 146 15.41 -9.08 3.64
CA CYS A 146 14.85 -10.32 3.11
C CYS A 146 13.43 -10.59 3.63
N LEU A 147 13.22 -10.47 4.95
CA LEU A 147 11.91 -10.67 5.57
C LEU A 147 10.86 -9.70 5.01
N ALA A 148 11.18 -8.41 4.94
CA ALA A 148 10.27 -7.40 4.43
C ALA A 148 9.95 -7.60 2.93
N ARG A 149 10.92 -8.09 2.14
CA ARG A 149 10.68 -8.49 0.76
C ARG A 149 9.78 -9.71 0.63
N GLU A 150 9.96 -10.72 1.47
CA GLU A 150 9.12 -11.92 1.47
C GLU A 150 7.67 -11.61 1.89
N LYS A 151 7.48 -10.67 2.83
CA LYS A 151 6.16 -10.17 3.21
C LYS A 151 5.42 -9.51 2.04
N GLY A 152 6.14 -8.96 1.07
CA GLY A 152 5.58 -8.46 -0.19
C GLY A 152 4.75 -7.17 -0.05
N ASP A 153 4.89 -6.43 1.05
CA ASP A 153 4.24 -5.13 1.19
C ASP A 153 5.02 -3.98 0.52
N TYR A 154 6.31 -4.19 0.24
CA TYR A 154 7.22 -3.24 -0.43
C TYR A 154 7.19 -1.84 0.20
N GLY A 155 7.16 -1.76 1.54
CA GLY A 155 7.21 -0.48 2.26
C GLY A 155 5.85 0.25 2.35
N ARG A 156 4.77 -0.32 1.80
CA ARG A 156 3.42 0.27 1.94
C ARG A 156 2.96 0.33 3.38
N LEU A 157 3.29 -0.68 4.20
CA LEU A 157 2.92 -0.66 5.61
C LEU A 157 3.68 0.42 6.38
N ALA A 158 4.97 0.60 6.07
CA ALA A 158 5.78 1.67 6.63
C ALA A 158 5.17 3.05 6.29
N PHE A 159 4.85 3.29 5.01
CA PHE A 159 4.23 4.54 4.57
C PHE A 159 2.86 4.79 5.23
N LEU A 160 2.00 3.77 5.28
CA LEU A 160 0.68 3.92 5.90
C LEU A 160 0.77 4.23 7.40
N GLU A 161 1.73 3.63 8.09
CA GLU A 161 1.99 3.99 9.49
C GLU A 161 2.56 5.39 9.61
N SER A 162 3.48 5.80 8.74
CA SER A 162 4.13 7.11 8.81
C SER A 162 3.16 8.27 8.64
N ILE A 163 2.06 8.08 7.88
CA ILE A 163 0.98 9.07 7.76
C ILE A 163 -0.04 9.01 8.92
N GLY A 164 0.21 8.17 9.92
CA GLY A 164 -0.55 8.12 11.18
C GLY A 164 -1.57 6.99 11.29
N LEU A 165 -1.61 6.02 10.36
CA LEU A 165 -2.46 4.84 10.56
C LEU A 165 -1.87 3.94 11.64
N SER A 166 -2.73 3.30 12.44
CA SER A 166 -2.28 2.19 13.28
C SER A 166 -1.78 1.04 12.41
N LEU A 167 -0.80 0.26 12.88
CA LEU A 167 -0.28 -0.89 12.13
C LEU A 167 -1.40 -1.87 11.72
N SER A 168 -2.40 -2.09 12.57
CA SER A 168 -3.57 -2.93 12.26
C SER A 168 -4.44 -2.35 11.14
N SER A 169 -4.66 -1.03 11.15
CA SER A 169 -5.37 -0.32 10.08
C SER A 169 -4.57 -0.35 8.78
N ALA A 170 -3.26 -0.10 8.85
CA ALA A 170 -2.34 -0.15 7.72
C ALA A 170 -2.37 -1.54 7.05
N LEU A 171 -2.28 -2.62 7.83
CA LEU A 171 -2.41 -4.01 7.33
C LEU A 171 -3.73 -4.27 6.60
N SER A 172 -4.81 -3.66 7.08
CA SER A 172 -6.12 -3.80 6.46
C SER A 172 -6.18 -3.04 5.13
N VAL A 173 -5.72 -1.79 5.11
CA VAL A 173 -5.73 -0.92 3.92
C VAL A 173 -4.76 -1.42 2.84
N ALA A 174 -3.57 -1.89 3.22
CA ALA A 174 -2.52 -2.35 2.31
C ALA A 174 -3.01 -3.40 1.30
N ARG A 175 -3.94 -4.27 1.72
CA ARG A 175 -4.57 -5.29 0.85
C ARG A 175 -5.40 -4.68 -0.29
N TYR A 176 -6.00 -3.52 -0.07
CA TYR A 176 -6.84 -2.85 -1.07
C TYR A 176 -6.01 -1.98 -2.03
N ILE A 177 -4.89 -1.46 -1.56
CA ILE A 177 -3.98 -0.60 -2.35
C ILE A 177 -2.80 -1.37 -2.95
N SER A 178 -2.81 -2.71 -2.91
CA SER A 178 -1.70 -3.53 -3.40
C SER A 178 -1.42 -3.36 -4.90
N SER A 179 -2.42 -2.92 -5.67
CA SER A 179 -2.28 -2.63 -7.10
C SER A 179 -1.69 -1.25 -7.40
N GLU A 180 -1.62 -0.36 -6.42
CA GLU A 180 -1.03 0.97 -6.58
C GLU A 180 0.50 0.90 -6.38
N SER A 181 1.24 1.70 -7.15
CA SER A 181 2.67 1.91 -6.90
C SER A 181 2.84 2.76 -5.65
N LEU A 182 3.90 2.51 -4.87
CA LEU A 182 4.14 3.27 -3.65
C LEU A 182 4.34 4.77 -3.92
N PRO A 183 5.12 5.21 -4.94
CA PRO A 183 5.27 6.63 -5.24
C PRO A 183 3.94 7.28 -5.67
N GLY A 184 3.12 6.56 -6.44
CA GLY A 184 1.81 7.05 -6.86
C GLY A 184 0.80 7.15 -5.70
N LEU A 185 1.01 6.41 -4.62
CA LEU A 185 0.22 6.54 -3.40
C LEU A 185 0.67 7.74 -2.57
N ILE A 186 1.98 7.95 -2.44
CA ILE A 186 2.58 9.09 -1.73
C ILE A 186 2.08 10.41 -2.33
N GLU A 187 2.19 10.58 -3.65
CA GLU A 187 1.74 11.79 -4.36
C GLU A 187 0.24 12.10 -4.18
N LYS A 188 -0.59 11.09 -3.92
CA LYS A 188 -2.05 11.28 -3.73
C LYS A 188 -2.41 11.74 -2.32
N VAL A 189 -1.56 11.46 -1.34
CA VAL A 189 -1.85 11.66 0.09
C VAL A 189 -1.22 12.96 0.61
N ILE A 190 -0.09 13.37 0.03
CA ILE A 190 0.69 14.55 0.39
C ILE A 190 0.42 15.68 -0.61
#